data_AF-A0A5S5AWZ7-F1
#
_entry.id   AF-A0A5S5AWZ7-F1
#
_cell.length_a   1.000
_cell.length_b   1.000
_cell.length_c   1.000
_cell.angle_alpha   90.00
_cell.angle_beta   90.00
_cell.angle_gamma   90.00
#
_symmetry.space_group_name_H-M   'P 1'
#
loop_
_entity.id
_entity.type
_entity.pdbx_description
1 polymer ?
#
loop_
_entity_poly.entity_id
_entity_poly.type
_entity_poly.pdbx_seq_one_letter_code
_entity_poly.pdbx_strand_id
1 'polypeptide(L)'
;MGMKPKLRELIYRAKDGDEEALVQLVERFVPIVKKYTRRVGNGEMYSNLVEWIVKAVKRYQPDTNWGREELNRYLAGLREKNDIKKQE
;
A
#
# COMPACT_ATOMS: atom_id res chain seq x y z
N MET A 1 -15.50 -16.38 19.34
CA MET A 1 -14.84 -15.26 18.63
C MET A 1 -14.01 -15.84 17.51
N GLY A 2 -14.42 -15.66 16.25
CA GLY A 2 -13.61 -16.12 15.11
C GLY A 2 -12.28 -15.36 15.07
N MET A 3 -11.16 -16.07 14.99
CA MET A 3 -9.85 -15.45 14.76
C MET A 3 -9.91 -14.64 13.47
N LYS A 4 -9.58 -13.34 13.54
CA LYS A 4 -9.43 -12.54 12.32
C LYS A 4 -8.30 -13.15 11.48
N PRO A 5 -8.52 -13.43 10.18
CA PRO A 5 -7.51 -14.04 9.34
C PRO A 5 -6.24 -13.17 9.27
N LYS A 6 -5.06 -13.80 9.24
CA LYS A 6 -3.79 -13.07 9.16
C LYS A 6 -3.72 -12.28 7.86
N LEU A 7 -2.99 -11.17 7.83
CA LEU A 7 -2.86 -10.36 6.60
C LEU A 7 -2.31 -11.20 5.43
N ARG A 8 -1.32 -12.06 5.70
CA ARG A 8 -0.74 -12.97 4.71
C ARG A 8 -1.77 -13.95 4.15
N GLU A 9 -2.65 -14.49 5.01
CA GLU A 9 -3.78 -15.35 4.62
C GLU A 9 -4.72 -14.64 3.63
N LEU A 10 -5.11 -13.40 3.97
CA LEU A 10 -5.98 -12.60 3.13
C LEU A 10 -5.34 -12.28 1.78
N ILE A 11 -4.02 -12.03 1.75
CA ILE A 11 -3.30 -11.80 0.49
C ILE A 11 -3.33 -13.04 -0.39
N TYR A 12 -3.09 -14.23 0.16
CA TYR A 12 -3.14 -15.47 -0.63
C TYR A 12 -4.53 -15.74 -1.19
N ARG A 13 -5.57 -15.65 -0.34
CA ARG A 13 -6.96 -15.83 -0.78
C ARG A 13 -7.36 -14.81 -1.84
N ALA A 14 -7.03 -13.54 -1.64
CA ALA A 14 -7.32 -12.48 -2.62
C ALA A 14 -6.62 -12.70 -3.96
N LYS A 15 -5.42 -13.30 -3.96
CA LYS A 15 -4.70 -13.67 -5.19
C LYS A 15 -5.33 -14.86 -5.92
N ASP A 16 -6.00 -15.74 -5.19
CA ASP A 16 -6.73 -16.90 -5.73
C ASP A 16 -8.11 -16.52 -6.30
N GLY A 17 -8.51 -15.24 -6.18
CA GLY A 17 -9.79 -14.73 -6.68
C GLY A 17 -10.87 -14.57 -5.63
N ASP A 18 -10.56 -14.76 -4.35
CA ASP A 18 -11.50 -14.52 -3.24
C ASP A 18 -11.74 -13.01 -3.05
N GLU A 19 -12.87 -12.53 -3.57
CA GLU A 19 -13.28 -11.13 -3.49
C GLU A 19 -13.54 -10.68 -2.04
N GLU A 20 -14.08 -11.54 -1.18
CA GLU A 20 -14.29 -11.22 0.23
C GLU A 20 -12.97 -11.00 0.96
N ALA A 21 -11.95 -11.81 0.65
CA ALA A 21 -10.61 -11.61 1.21
C ALA A 21 -9.99 -10.29 0.75
N LEU A 22 -10.22 -9.89 -0.51
CA LEU A 22 -9.77 -8.60 -1.03
C LEU A 22 -10.47 -7.42 -0.34
N VAL A 23 -11.80 -7.51 -0.16
CA VAL A 23 -12.58 -6.48 0.56
C VAL A 23 -12.08 -6.33 1.99
N GLN A 24 -11.95 -7.42 2.74
CA GLN A 24 -11.41 -7.39 4.11
C GLN A 24 -10.01 -6.77 4.19
N LEU A 25 -9.20 -6.99 3.16
CA LEU A 25 -7.86 -6.44 3.08
C LEU A 25 -7.91 -4.93 2.83
N VAL A 26 -8.71 -4.46 1.88
CA VAL A 26 -8.94 -3.02 1.63
C VAL A 26 -9.48 -2.33 2.89
N GLU A 27 -10.48 -2.92 3.56
CA GLU A 27 -11.08 -2.40 4.78
C GLU A 27 -10.05 -2.19 5.90
N ARG A 28 -9.06 -3.09 6.05
CA ARG A 28 -7.96 -2.91 7.01
C ARG A 28 -7.09 -1.71 6.70
N PHE A 29 -6.97 -1.33 5.43
CA PHE A 29 -6.21 -0.15 5.01
C PHE A 29 -7.04 1.12 4.94
N VAL A 30 -8.38 1.06 4.97
CA VAL A 30 -9.24 2.26 4.97
C VAL A 30 -8.84 3.31 6.03
N PRO A 31 -8.52 2.95 7.29
CA PRO A 31 -8.11 3.94 8.30
C PRO A 31 -6.84 4.69 7.91
N ILE A 32 -5.85 4.00 7.32
CA ILE A 32 -4.60 4.64 6.90
C ILE A 32 -4.82 5.47 5.64
N VAL A 33 -5.60 4.97 4.68
CA VAL A 33 -5.99 5.71 3.47
C VAL A 33 -6.70 7.00 3.85
N LYS A 34 -7.73 6.94 4.71
CA LYS A 34 -8.47 8.12 5.21
C LYS A 34 -7.57 9.11 5.94
N LYS A 35 -6.58 8.63 6.71
CA LYS A 35 -5.61 9.50 7.38
C LYS A 35 -4.77 10.31 6.38
N TYR A 36 -4.35 9.69 5.29
CA TYR A 36 -3.54 10.36 4.26
C TYR A 36 -4.37 11.24 3.34
N THR A 37 -5.56 10.81 2.93
CA THR A 37 -6.43 11.62 2.08
C THR A 37 -6.89 12.90 2.79
N ARG A 38 -7.20 12.82 4.09
CA ARG A 38 -7.56 14.00 4.91
C ARG A 38 -6.44 15.03 5.00
N ARG A 39 -5.17 14.60 4.94
CA ARG A 39 -4.01 15.52 4.95
C ARG A 39 -3.82 16.24 3.62
N VAL A 40 -4.30 15.67 2.53
CA VAL A 40 -4.09 16.19 1.16
C VAL A 40 -5.34 16.91 0.62
N GLY A 41 -6.52 16.67 1.19
CA GLY A 41 -7.75 17.42 0.88
C GLY A 41 -8.43 17.05 -0.45
N ASN A 42 -7.94 16.03 -1.16
CA ASN A 42 -8.49 15.60 -2.45
C ASN A 42 -9.25 14.26 -2.33
N GLY A 43 -10.50 14.22 -2.79
CA GLY A 43 -11.34 13.02 -2.82
C GLY A 43 -10.86 11.95 -3.81
N GLU A 44 -10.24 12.35 -4.93
CA GLU A 44 -9.71 11.42 -5.94
C GLU A 44 -8.53 10.59 -5.40
N MET A 45 -7.80 11.14 -4.43
CA MET A 45 -6.70 10.44 -3.77
C MET A 45 -7.15 9.17 -3.05
N TYR A 46 -8.40 9.12 -2.56
CA TYR A 46 -8.92 7.91 -1.93
C TYR A 46 -8.98 6.75 -2.93
N SER A 47 -9.62 6.98 -4.08
CA SER A 47 -9.76 5.98 -5.14
C SER A 47 -8.40 5.55 -5.67
N ASN A 48 -7.48 6.49 -5.88
CA ASN A 48 -6.12 6.19 -6.35
C ASN A 48 -5.34 5.32 -5.35
N LEU A 49 -5.46 5.60 -4.04
CA LEU A 49 -4.80 4.81 -3.00
C LEU A 49 -5.39 3.40 -2.88
N VAL A 50 -6.72 3.27 -2.99
CA VAL A 50 -7.39 1.96 -3.00
C VAL A 50 -6.96 1.15 -4.23
N GLU A 51 -6.93 1.75 -5.41
CA GLU A 51 -6.46 1.10 -6.63
C GLU A 51 -5.00 0.64 -6.49
N TRP A 52 -4.14 1.48 -5.90
CA TRP A 52 -2.75 1.14 -5.65
C TRP A 52 -2.61 -0.04 -4.69
N ILE A 53 -3.42 -0.11 -3.63
CA ILE A 53 -3.45 -1.24 -2.70
C ILE A 53 -3.84 -2.53 -3.44
N VAL A 54 -4.88 -2.50 -4.26
CA VAL A 54 -5.31 -3.67 -5.05
C VAL A 54 -4.19 -4.14 -5.98
N LYS A 55 -3.53 -3.21 -6.69
CA LYS A 55 -2.37 -3.53 -7.55
C LYS A 55 -1.21 -4.12 -6.74
N ALA A 56 -0.92 -3.57 -5.57
CA ALA A 56 0.14 -4.05 -4.68
C ALA A 56 -0.13 -5.48 -4.18
N VAL A 57 -1.37 -5.80 -3.84
CA VAL A 57 -1.78 -7.17 -3.42
C VAL A 57 -1.57 -8.17 -4.55
N LYS A 58 -2.00 -7.84 -5.77
CA LYS A 58 -1.81 -8.72 -6.94
C LYS A 58 -0.33 -9.00 -7.21
N ARG A 59 0.52 -7.99 -7.02
CA ARG A 59 1.97 -8.08 -7.24
C ARG A 59 2.73 -8.69 -6.06
N TYR A 60 2.12 -8.77 -4.88
CA TYR A 60 2.81 -9.24 -3.68
C TYR A 60 3.35 -10.66 -3.86
N GLN A 61 4.66 -10.81 -3.61
CA GLN A 61 5.34 -12.10 -3.53
C GLN A 61 5.83 -12.31 -2.09
N PRO A 62 5.49 -13.45 -1.46
CA PRO A 62 6.00 -13.79 -0.13
C PRO A 62 7.52 -13.84 -0.13
N ASP A 63 8.14 -13.52 1.01
CA ASP A 63 9.57 -13.76 1.27
C ASP A 63 10.53 -12.99 0.35
N THR A 64 10.07 -11.87 -0.21
CA THR A 64 10.90 -10.93 -0.96
C THR A 64 11.21 -9.68 -0.12
N ASN A 65 12.45 -9.18 -0.16
CA ASN A 65 12.84 -7.88 0.42
C ASN A 65 12.27 -6.67 -0.35
N TRP A 66 11.41 -6.93 -1.32
CA TRP A 66 10.98 -6.03 -2.37
C TRP A 66 10.36 -4.72 -1.83
N GLY A 67 9.45 -4.82 -0.85
CA GLY A 67 8.83 -3.63 -0.27
C GLY A 67 9.83 -2.70 0.44
N ARG A 68 10.93 -3.26 0.97
CA ARG A 68 12.00 -2.50 1.63
C ARG A 68 12.96 -1.89 0.60
N GLU A 69 13.31 -2.63 -0.44
CA GLU A 69 14.19 -2.16 -1.52
C GLU A 69 13.54 -1.06 -2.38
N GLU A 70 12.27 -1.23 -2.74
CA GLU A 70 11.51 -0.21 -3.49
C GLU A 70 11.38 1.09 -2.69
N LEU A 71 11.07 0.97 -1.39
CA LEU A 71 11.02 2.12 -0.47
C LEU A 71 12.39 2.79 -0.36
N ASN A 72 13.47 2.02 -0.21
CA ASN A 72 14.81 2.57 -0.14
C ASN A 72 15.20 3.30 -1.43
N ARG A 73 14.85 2.77 -2.61
CA ARG A 73 15.06 3.45 -3.90
C ARG A 73 14.28 4.76 -3.98
N TYR A 74 13.02 4.75 -3.59
CA TYR A 74 12.19 5.97 -3.56
C TYR A 74 12.77 7.03 -2.60
N LEU A 75 13.18 6.63 -1.40
CA LEU A 75 13.79 7.52 -0.41
C LEU A 75 15.16 8.04 -0.86
N ALA A 76 15.97 7.23 -1.53
CA ALA A 76 17.24 7.65 -2.12
C ALA A 76 17.03 8.76 -3.16
N GLY A 77 16.07 8.57 -4.08
CA GLY A 77 15.73 9.59 -5.07
C GLY A 77 15.15 10.87 -4.48
N LEU A 78 14.46 10.80 -3.33
CA LEU A 78 14.04 12.00 -2.59
C LEU A 78 15.20 12.73 -1.91
N ARG A 79 16.24 12.02 -1.49
CA ARG A 79 17.47 12.63 -0.96
C ARG A 79 18.21 13.40 -2.05
N GLU A 80 18.45 12.76 -3.20
CA GLU A 80 19.12 13.40 -4.34
C GLU A 80 18.40 14.68 -4.79
N LYS A 81 17.07 14.66 -4.88
CA LYS A 81 16.28 15.85 -5.23
C LYS A 81 16.37 16.99 -4.22
N ASN A 82 16.56 16.67 -2.94
CA ASN A 82 16.70 17.68 -1.88
C ASN A 82 18.12 18.25 -1.80
N ASP A 83 19.15 17.46 -2.13
CA ASP A 83 20.53 17.94 -2.23
C ASP A 83 20.71 18.89 -3.43
N ILE A 84 20.07 18.61 -4.57
CA ILE A 84 20.08 19.51 -5.74
C ILE A 84 19.46 20.87 -5.41
N LYS A 85 18.33 20.88 -4.68
CA LYS A 85 17.64 22.11 -4.26
C LYS A 85 18.38 22.96 -3.22
N LYS A 86 19.45 22.44 -2.59
CA LYS A 86 20.26 23.20 -1.62
C LYS A 86 21.45 23.91 -2.24
N GLN A 87 21.75 23.65 -3.52
CA GLN A 87 22.83 24.29 -4.25
C GLN A 87 22.38 25.41 -5.21
N GLU A 88 21.07 25.65 -5.30
CA GLU A 88 20.46 26.86 -5.89
C GLU A 88 20.11 27.87 -4.80
#